data_AF-A0A958SHU9-F1
#
_entry.id   AF-A0A958SHU9-F1
#
_cell.length_a   1.000
_cell.length_b   1.000
_cell.length_c   1.000
_cell.angle_alpha   90.00
_cell.angle_beta   90.00
_cell.angle_gamma   90.00
#
_symmetry.space_group_name_H-M   'P 1'
#
loop_
_entity.id
_entity.type
_entity.pdbx_description
1 polymer ?
#
loop_
_entity_poly.entity_id
_entity_poly.type
_entity_poly.pdbx_seq_one_letter_code
_entity_poly.pdbx_strand_id
1 'polypeptide(L)'
;MLASAENANPILKGLPIEELEGLAASLGHSPFRGRQLFLWINQKRVSDFSEMTNLSKSFRDELAHRYALPKLKVDVAHESADGT
;
A
#
# COMPACT_ATOMS: atom_id res chain seq x y z
N MET A 1 -26.69 -11.73 -10.66
CA MET A 1 -26.19 -11.39 -9.31
C MET A 1 -25.01 -12.29 -9.01
N LEU A 2 -23.95 -11.74 -8.40
CA LEU A 2 -22.82 -12.39 -7.72
C LEU A 2 -21.45 -11.96 -8.27
N ALA A 3 -20.97 -10.84 -7.74
CA ALA A 3 -19.59 -10.66 -7.30
C ALA A 3 -19.60 -9.45 -6.37
N SER A 4 -19.98 -9.66 -5.10
CA SER A 4 -19.58 -8.75 -4.03
C SER A 4 -18.08 -8.96 -3.86
N ALA A 5 -17.27 -8.32 -4.71
CA ALA A 5 -15.85 -8.21 -4.43
C ALA A 5 -15.78 -7.43 -3.12
N GLU A 6 -15.24 -8.05 -2.07
CA GLU A 6 -14.76 -7.31 -0.91
C GLU A 6 -13.80 -6.25 -1.47
N ASN A 7 -14.27 -5.00 -1.55
CA ASN A 7 -13.49 -3.87 -2.07
C ASN A 7 -12.41 -3.52 -1.04
N ALA A 8 -11.40 -4.39 -0.92
CA ALA A 8 -10.16 -4.07 -0.23
C ALA A 8 -9.33 -3.18 -1.15
N ASN A 9 -8.92 -2.01 -0.65
CA ASN A 9 -8.01 -1.14 -1.35
C ASN A 9 -6.72 -1.92 -1.71
N PRO A 10 -6.18 -1.78 -2.94
CA PRO A 10 -4.98 -2.52 -3.34
C PRO A 10 -3.79 -2.22 -2.43
N ILE A 11 -3.02 -3.26 -2.11
CA ILE A 11 -1.88 -3.15 -1.20
C ILE A 11 -0.62 -2.77 -1.99
N LEU A 12 0.09 -1.73 -1.54
CA LEU A 12 1.31 -1.26 -2.22
C LEU A 12 2.59 -1.97 -1.73
N LYS A 13 2.51 -2.67 -0.60
CA LYS A 13 3.64 -3.42 -0.04
C LYS A 13 3.94 -4.63 -0.92
N GLY A 14 5.21 -4.80 -1.28
CA GLY A 14 5.68 -5.91 -2.13
C GLY A 14 5.69 -5.61 -3.64
N LEU A 15 5.17 -4.45 -4.06
CA LEU A 15 5.26 -4.04 -5.46
C LEU A 15 6.71 -3.69 -5.84
N PRO A 16 7.18 -4.09 -7.04
CA PRO A 16 8.48 -3.67 -7.55
C PRO A 16 8.50 -2.15 -7.81
N ILE A 17 9.70 -1.60 -7.93
CA ILE A 17 9.88 -0.16 -8.13
C ILE A 17 9.16 0.36 -9.39
N GLU A 18 9.18 -0.41 -10.48
CA GLU A 18 8.56 -0.04 -11.77
C GLU A 18 7.03 0.11 -11.65
N GLU A 19 6.38 -0.75 -10.87
CA GLU A 19 4.94 -0.67 -10.59
C GLU A 19 4.61 0.59 -9.77
N LEU A 20 5.45 0.95 -8.80
CA LEU A 20 5.25 2.17 -8.01
C LEU A 20 5.56 3.45 -8.80
N GLU A 21 6.52 3.39 -9.73
CA GLU A 21 6.77 4.47 -10.71
C GLU A 21 5.59 4.65 -11.65
N GLY A 22 5.07 3.56 -12.21
CA GLY A 22 3.88 3.55 -13.06
C GLY A 22 2.64 4.04 -12.33
N LEU A 23 2.47 3.66 -11.07
CA LEU A 23 1.39 4.15 -10.20
C LEU A 23 1.51 5.65 -9.96
N ALA A 24 2.70 6.17 -9.69
CA ALA A 24 2.88 7.62 -9.55
C ALA A 24 2.53 8.34 -10.86
N ALA A 25 2.95 7.80 -12.00
CA ALA A 25 2.63 8.35 -13.32
C ALA A 25 1.13 8.34 -13.62
N SER A 26 0.42 7.26 -13.29
CA SER A 26 -1.03 7.14 -13.53
C SER A 26 -1.85 8.09 -12.66
N LEU A 27 -1.31 8.52 -11.53
CA LEU A 27 -1.88 9.55 -10.64
C LEU A 27 -1.46 10.98 -11.05
N GLY A 28 -0.79 11.17 -12.19
CA GLY A 28 -0.37 12.49 -12.67
C GLY A 28 0.85 13.05 -11.93
N HIS A 29 1.64 12.19 -11.31
CA HIS A 29 2.89 12.55 -10.65
C HIS A 29 4.12 12.03 -11.41
N SER A 30 5.30 12.59 -11.11
CA SER A 30 6.52 12.12 -11.74
C SER A 30 6.89 10.70 -11.27
N PRO A 31 7.52 9.87 -12.11
CA PRO A 31 8.04 8.56 -11.71
C PRO A 31 8.97 8.61 -10.49
N PHE A 32 9.67 9.74 -10.29
CA PHE A 32 10.47 9.98 -9.09
C PHE A 32 9.67 9.85 -7.78
N ARG A 33 8.39 10.24 -7.77
CA ARG A 33 7.52 10.03 -6.59
C ARG A 33 7.29 8.55 -6.31
N GLY A 34 7.19 7.72 -7.35
CA GLY A 34 7.12 6.26 -7.22
C GLY A 34 8.39 5.67 -6.61
N ARG A 35 9.57 6.18 -6.99
CA ARG A 35 10.84 5.81 -6.33
C ARG A 35 10.86 6.19 -4.87
N GLN A 36 10.43 7.41 -4.52
CA GLN A 36 10.35 7.84 -3.12
C GLN A 36 9.41 6.92 -2.32
N LEU A 37 8.25 6.58 -2.88
CA LEU A 37 7.29 5.65 -2.30
C LEU A 37 7.91 4.26 -2.08
N PHE A 38 8.62 3.72 -3.07
CA PHE A 38 9.35 2.45 -2.96
C PHE A 38 10.35 2.45 -1.79
N LEU A 39 11.14 3.51 -1.63
CA LEU A 39 12.10 3.64 -0.53
C LEU A 39 11.41 3.64 0.83
N TRP A 40 10.29 4.35 0.97
CA TRP A 40 9.53 4.36 2.23
C TRP A 40 8.97 2.99 2.59
N ILE A 41 8.37 2.31 1.62
CA ILE A 41 7.73 1.01 1.84
C ILE A 41 8.78 -0.08 2.11
N ASN A 42 9.85 -0.14 1.32
CA ASN A 42 10.80 -1.26 1.35
C ASN A 42 11.98 -1.03 2.28
N GLN A 43 12.57 0.17 2.28
CA GLN A 43 13.74 0.47 3.12
C GLN A 43 13.34 0.93 4.52
N LYS A 44 12.38 1.87 4.60
CA LYS A 44 11.93 2.41 5.90
C LYS A 44 10.82 1.59 6.54
N ARG A 45 10.20 0.66 5.81
CA ARG A 45 9.16 -0.28 6.28
C ARG A 45 7.99 0.43 6.98
N VAL A 46 7.65 1.63 6.50
CA VAL A 46 6.51 2.39 7.06
C VAL A 46 5.21 1.64 6.85
N SER A 47 4.26 1.90 7.73
CA SER A 47 2.93 1.29 7.72
C SER A 47 1.82 2.32 7.59
N ASP A 48 2.17 3.60 7.47
CA ASP A 48 1.22 4.67 7.25
C ASP A 48 1.78 5.67 6.24
N PHE A 49 0.93 6.17 5.34
CA PHE A 49 1.35 7.14 4.33
C PHE A 49 1.79 8.46 4.96
N SER A 50 1.23 8.86 6.11
CA SER A 50 1.57 10.09 6.83
C SER A 50 3.04 10.12 7.30
N GLU A 51 3.67 8.97 7.49
CA GLU A 51 5.10 8.85 7.85
C GLU A 51 6.02 9.35 6.72
N MET A 52 5.52 9.40 5.48
CA MET A 52 6.29 9.77 4.30
C MET A 52 6.43 11.31 4.17
N THR A 53 7.21 11.90 5.07
CA THR A 53 7.33 13.37 5.24
C THR A 53 7.87 14.12 4.02
N ASN A 54 8.62 13.45 3.15
CA ASN A 54 9.17 14.05 1.92
C ASN A 54 8.23 13.93 0.70
N LEU A 55 7.04 13.36 0.87
CA LEU A 55 5.96 13.38 -0.12
C LEU A 55 5.04 14.58 0.14
N SER A 56 4.38 15.10 -0.89
CA SER A 56 3.38 16.15 -0.70
C SER A 56 2.15 15.62 0.03
N LYS A 57 1.48 16.46 0.83
CA LYS A 57 0.22 16.10 1.51
C LYS A 57 -0.83 15.56 0.54
N SER A 58 -1.06 16.23 -0.58
CA SER A 58 -2.03 15.80 -1.60
C SER A 58 -1.78 14.37 -2.10
N PHE A 59 -0.52 14.01 -2.36
CA PHE A 59 -0.16 12.66 -2.82
C PHE A 59 -0.38 11.60 -1.73
N ARG A 60 -0.02 11.91 -0.48
CA ARG A 60 -0.30 11.00 0.64
C ARG A 60 -1.80 10.78 0.83
N ASP A 61 -2.57 11.87 0.75
CA ASP A 61 -4.02 11.81 0.89
C ASP A 61 -4.61 10.95 -0.24
N GLU A 62 -4.20 11.17 -1.49
CA GLU A 62 -4.64 10.35 -2.62
C GLU A 62 -4.29 8.87 -2.46
N LEU A 63 -3.08 8.56 -1.98
CA LEU A 63 -2.67 7.18 -1.68
C LEU A 63 -3.55 6.56 -0.59
N ALA A 64 -3.84 7.30 0.48
CA ALA A 64 -4.67 6.83 1.59
C ALA A 64 -6.14 6.59 1.19
N HIS A 65 -6.67 7.33 0.22
CA HIS A 65 -8.04 7.13 -0.28
C HIS A 65 -8.16 5.91 -1.20
N ARG A 66 -7.13 5.61 -1.99
CA ARG A 66 -7.19 4.59 -3.06
C ARG A 66 -6.50 3.28 -2.71
N TYR A 67 -5.52 3.30 -1.80
CA TYR A 67 -4.63 2.17 -1.54
C TYR A 67 -4.52 1.86 -0.05
N ALA A 68 -4.07 0.65 0.25
CA ALA A 68 -3.80 0.19 1.61
C ALA A 68 -2.31 -0.02 1.84
N LEU A 69 -1.86 0.31 3.06
CA LEU A 69 -0.53 -0.01 3.55
C LEU A 69 -0.63 -0.77 4.88
N PRO A 70 -1.08 -2.04 4.88
CA PRO A 70 -1.31 -2.77 6.11
C PRO A 70 0.00 -2.97 6.89
N LYS A 71 -0.10 -2.84 8.22
CA LYS A 71 0.88 -3.41 9.14
C LYS A 71 0.90 -4.91 8.89
N LEU A 72 2.09 -5.52 8.78
CA LEU A 72 2.18 -6.97 8.89
C LEU A 72 1.69 -7.31 10.30
N LYS A 73 0.40 -7.63 10.44
CA LYS A 73 -0.04 -8.47 11.54
C LYS A 73 0.38 -9.86 11.11
N VAL A 74 1.32 -10.45 11.84
CA VAL A 74 1.46 -11.91 11.79
C VAL A 74 0.12 -12.41 12.28
N ASP A 75 -0.70 -12.89 11.36
CA ASP A 75 -1.96 -13.51 11.71
C ASP A 75 -1.60 -14.89 12.27
N VAL A 76 -1.29 -14.96 13.57
CA VAL A 76 -1.36 -16.23 14.30
C VAL A 76 -2.84 -16.43 14.62
N ALA A 77 -3.61 -16.84 13.62
CA ALA A 77 -4.98 -17.29 13.81
C ALA A 77 -5.46 -18.10 12.60
N HIS A 78 -4.80 -19.23 12.36
CA HIS A 78 -5.57 -20.44 12.09
C HIS A 78 -5.40 -21.35 13.30
N GLU A 79 -6.04 -20.97 14.40
CA GLU A 79 -6.65 -21.99 15.25
C GLU A 79 -7.75 -22.62 14.38
N SER A 80 -7.40 -23.70 13.66
CA SER A 80 -8.40 -24.72 13.44
C SER A 80 -8.74 -25.25 14.83
N ALA A 81 -9.80 -24.70 15.40
CA ALA A 81 -10.64 -25.43 16.33
C ALA A 81 -11.34 -26.55 15.54
N ASP A 82 -10.57 -27.52 15.04
CA ASP A 82 -11.13 -28.84 14.77
C ASP A 82 -11.15 -29.56 16.12
N GLY A 83 -12.11 -29.12 16.92
CA GLY A 83 -12.56 -29.87 18.07
C GLY A 83 -13.40 -31.03 17.58
N THR A 84 -12.97 -32.24 17.95
CA THR A 84 -13.65 -33.56 17.92
C THR A 84 -13.88 -34.25 16.58
#